data_AF-A0A7C3H291-F1
#
_entry.id   AF-A0A7C3H291-F1
#
_cell.length_a   1.000
_cell.length_b   1.000
_cell.length_c   1.000
_cell.angle_alpha   90.00
_cell.angle_beta   90.00
_cell.angle_gamma   90.00
#
_symmetry.space_group_name_H-M   'P 1'
#
loop_
_entity.id
_entity.type
_entity.pdbx_description
1 polymer ?
#
loop_
_entity_poly.entity_id
_entity_poly.type
_entity_poly.pdbx_seq_one_letter_code
_entity_poly.pdbx_strand_id
1 'polypeptide(L)'
;MMTHSALEVVHAVSNAYPEITHALSKAGAALAHRAMRIRVKDMNWQICGENLTIRFSLISGAYATSVLNEFLIDEGEKPVNPKNLPRMNMT
;
A
#
# COMPACT_ATOMS: atom_id res chain seq x y z
N MET A 1 -15.16 -8.49 -19.65
CA MET A 1 -14.31 -7.95 -18.57
C MET A 1 -14.93 -6.59 -18.20
N MET A 2 -15.60 -6.48 -17.04
CA MET A 2 -16.20 -5.20 -16.63
C MET A 2 -15.09 -4.26 -16.18
N THR A 3 -14.76 -3.27 -17.00
CA THR A 3 -13.81 -2.20 -16.68
C THR A 3 -14.50 -1.19 -15.77
N HIS A 4 -14.31 -1.34 -14.46
CA HIS A 4 -14.73 -0.32 -13.50
C HIS A 4 -13.84 0.92 -13.67
N SER A 5 -14.43 2.11 -13.57
CA SER A 5 -13.65 3.34 -13.61
C SER A 5 -12.83 3.50 -12.33
N ALA A 6 -11.67 4.15 -12.40
CA ALA A 6 -10.83 4.36 -11.21
C ALA A 6 -11.57 5.14 -10.10
N LEU A 7 -12.46 6.05 -10.48
CA LEU A 7 -13.28 6.82 -9.54
C LEU A 7 -14.28 5.94 -8.79
N GLU A 8 -14.90 4.97 -9.47
CA GLU A 8 -15.82 4.02 -8.85
C GLU A 8 -15.13 3.19 -7.78
N VAL A 9 -13.90 2.74 -8.05
CA VAL A 9 -13.10 1.99 -7.07
C VAL A 9 -12.76 2.85 -5.85
N VAL A 10 -12.35 4.11 -6.08
CA VAL A 10 -12.06 5.05 -4.98
C VAL A 10 -13.30 5.28 -4.13
N HIS A 11 -14.46 5.57 -4.74
CA HIS A 11 -15.70 5.77 -4.02
C HIS A 11 -16.13 4.53 -3.24
N ALA A 12 -16.00 3.33 -3.82
CA ALA A 12 -16.35 2.09 -3.14
C ALA A 12 -15.54 1.90 -1.84
N VAL A 13 -14.24 2.21 -1.87
CA VAL A 13 -13.39 2.15 -0.67
C VAL A 13 -13.70 3.28 0.31
N SER A 14 -13.83 4.52 -0.17
CA SER A 14 -14.12 5.67 0.69
C SER A 14 -15.46 5.55 1.42
N ASN A 15 -16.48 5.01 0.74
CA ASN A 15 -17.81 4.81 1.31
C ASN A 15 -17.84 3.72 2.40
N ALA A 16 -16.81 2.86 2.48
CA ALA A 16 -16.66 1.91 3.58
C ALA A 16 -16.19 2.58 4.89
N TYR A 17 -15.73 3.84 4.84
CA TYR A 17 -15.20 4.60 5.99
C TYR A 17 -15.77 6.04 6.04
N PRO A 18 -17.09 6.22 6.15
CA PRO A 18 -17.75 7.52 6.09
C PRO A 18 -17.35 8.46 7.24
N GLU A 19 -17.05 7.93 8.43
CA GLU A 19 -16.64 8.72 9.59
C GLU A 19 -15.28 9.41 9.36
N ILE A 20 -14.34 8.71 8.73
CA ILE A 20 -13.00 9.23 8.41
C ILE A 20 -13.10 10.29 7.32
N THR A 21 -13.82 9.99 6.23
CA THR A 21 -13.96 10.91 5.09
C THR A 21 -14.66 12.20 5.48
N HIS A 22 -15.71 12.12 6.31
CA HIS A 22 -16.39 13.31 6.85
C HIS A 22 -15.49 14.15 7.76
N ALA A 23 -14.74 13.51 8.65
CA ALA A 23 -13.81 14.22 9.53
C ALA A 23 -12.71 14.95 8.74
N LEU A 24 -12.12 14.29 7.74
CA LEU A 24 -11.12 14.88 6.85
C LEU A 24 -11.70 16.06 6.05
N SER A 25 -12.92 15.93 5.53
CA SER A 25 -13.60 17.02 4.84
C SER A 25 -13.86 18.21 5.75
N LYS A 26 -14.33 17.98 6.99
CA LYS A 26 -14.56 19.04 7.98
C LYS A 26 -13.28 19.74 8.41
N ALA A 27 -12.17 19.01 8.47
CA ALA A 27 -10.85 19.56 8.77
C ALA A 27 -10.24 20.35 7.60
N GLY A 28 -10.90 20.42 6.44
CA GLY A 28 -10.41 21.13 5.26
C GLY A 28 -9.24 20.43 4.57
N ALA A 29 -9.08 19.12 4.78
CA ALA A 29 -8.04 18.35 4.11
C ALA A 29 -8.29 18.32 2.60
N ALA A 30 -7.30 18.78 1.83
CA ALA A 30 -7.37 18.72 0.37
C ALA A 30 -7.18 17.28 -0.11
N LEU A 31 -7.96 16.90 -1.12
CA LEU A 31 -7.74 15.65 -1.82
C LEU A 31 -6.38 15.69 -2.52
N ALA A 32 -5.56 14.67 -2.29
CA ALA A 32 -4.27 14.51 -2.95
C ALA A 32 -4.15 13.11 -3.54
N HIS A 33 -3.56 13.01 -4.73
CA HIS A 33 -3.28 11.74 -5.36
C HIS A 33 -1.85 11.30 -5.05
N ARG A 34 -1.68 10.01 -4.75
CA ARG A 34 -0.39 9.38 -4.53
C ARG A 34 -0.24 8.19 -5.46
N ALA A 35 0.95 8.01 -6.03
CA ALA A 35 1.26 6.82 -6.82
C ALA A 35 1.17 5.57 -5.92
N MET A 36 0.43 4.54 -6.38
CA MET A 36 0.31 3.29 -5.63
C MET A 36 1.58 2.43 -5.66
N ARG A 37 2.46 2.65 -6.64
CA ARG A 37 3.73 1.92 -6.77
C ARG A 37 4.88 2.87 -6.56
N ILE A 38 5.89 2.40 -5.84
CA ILE A 38 7.16 3.08 -5.66
C ILE A 38 8.12 2.56 -6.72
N ARG A 39 8.78 3.48 -7.44
CA ARG A 39 9.84 3.11 -8.38
C ARG A 39 11.19 3.24 -7.70
N VAL A 40 11.81 2.12 -7.40
CA VAL A 40 13.18 2.08 -6.86
C VAL A 40 14.16 2.39 -7.99
N LYS A 41 15.15 3.26 -7.71
CA LYS A 41 16.21 3.61 -8.66
C LYS A 41 17.57 3.15 -8.14
N ASP A 42 18.47 2.83 -9.09
CA ASP A 42 19.88 2.54 -8.82
C ASP A 42 20.08 1.46 -7.76
N MET A 43 19.27 0.39 -7.83
CA MET A 43 19.32 -0.72 -6.89
C MET A 43 20.62 -1.51 -7.05
N ASN A 44 21.41 -1.55 -5.97
CA ASN A 44 22.57 -2.41 -5.85
C ASN A 44 22.49 -3.19 -4.53
N TRP A 45 22.82 -4.47 -4.57
CA TRP A 45 22.83 -5.31 -3.39
C TRP A 45 24.05 -6.22 -3.36
N GLN A 46 24.44 -6.62 -2.15
CA GLN A 46 25.54 -7.54 -1.91
C GLN A 46 25.21 -8.40 -0.69
N ILE A 47 25.45 -9.70 -0.80
CA ILE A 47 25.37 -10.65 0.31
C ILE A 47 26.79 -11.01 0.75
N CYS A 48 27.06 -10.93 2.05
CA CYS A 48 28.29 -11.34 2.69
C CYS A 48 27.97 -12.20 3.92
N GLY A 49 28.03 -13.52 3.77
CA GLY A 49 27.56 -14.45 4.79
C GLY A 49 26.06 -14.28 5.00
N GLU A 50 25.66 -13.98 6.23
CA GLU A 50 24.26 -13.75 6.62
C GLU A 50 23.82 -12.27 6.47
N ASN A 51 24.73 -11.39 6.04
CA ASN A 51 24.44 -9.97 5.91
C ASN A 51 24.06 -9.61 4.48
N LEU A 52 22.87 -9.02 4.31
CA LEU A 52 22.43 -8.39 3.07
C LEU A 52 22.61 -6.87 3.17
N THR A 53 23.46 -6.29 2.32
CA THR A 53 23.57 -4.83 2.15
C THR A 53 22.85 -4.41 0.89
N ILE A 54 21.91 -3.47 1.01
CA ILE A 54 21.14 -2.93 -0.11
C ILE A 54 21.34 -1.41 -0.18
N ARG A 55 21.54 -0.89 -1.39
CA ARG A 55 21.59 0.55 -1.69
C ARG A 55 20.64 0.85 -2.82
N PHE A 56 19.82 1.87 -2.66
CA PHE A 56 18.89 2.36 -3.67
C PHE A 56 18.49 3.80 -3.37
N SER A 57 17.88 4.46 -4.37
CA SER A 57 17.30 5.79 -4.23
C SER A 57 15.79 5.76 -4.40
N LEU A 58 15.10 6.59 -3.62
CA LEU A 58 13.63 6.75 -3.66
C LEU A 58 13.24 8.20 -3.92
N ILE A 59 12.02 8.39 -4.44
CA ILE A 59 11.40 9.73 -4.50
C ILE A 59 11.12 10.25 -3.09
N SER A 60 11.05 11.57 -2.93
CA SER A 60 10.63 12.19 -1.67
C SER A 60 9.24 11.68 -1.25
N GLY A 61 9.10 11.43 0.05
CA GLY A 61 7.87 10.91 0.66
C GLY A 61 7.68 9.39 0.54
N ALA A 62 8.54 8.66 -0.19
CA ALA A 62 8.58 7.20 -0.14
C ALA A 62 9.51 6.71 0.99
N TYR A 63 9.20 5.53 1.53
CA TYR A 63 9.91 4.98 2.69
C TYR A 63 10.73 3.75 2.31
N ALA A 64 11.96 3.66 2.83
CA ALA A 64 12.82 2.49 2.64
C ALA A 64 12.20 1.21 3.21
N THR A 65 11.44 1.32 4.30
CA THR A 65 10.71 0.18 4.90
C THR A 65 9.68 -0.42 3.94
N SER A 66 9.02 0.38 3.10
CA SER A 66 8.12 -0.12 2.06
C SER A 66 8.86 -0.98 1.02
N VAL A 67 10.16 -0.75 0.81
CA VAL A 67 10.99 -1.60 -0.05
C VAL A 67 11.39 -2.86 0.71
N LEU A 68 11.86 -2.74 1.95
CA LEU A 68 12.31 -3.88 2.76
C LEU A 68 11.20 -4.89 3.07
N ASN A 69 9.96 -4.42 3.26
CA ASN A 69 8.79 -5.29 3.47
C ASN A 69 8.51 -6.25 2.30
N GLU A 70 9.01 -5.97 1.11
CA GLU A 70 8.90 -6.86 -0.04
C GLU A 70 9.99 -7.95 -0.05
N PHE A 71 11.06 -7.79 0.73
CA PHE A 71 12.17 -8.75 0.82
C PHE A 71 12.06 -9.68 2.02
N LEU A 72 11.45 -9.20 3.10
CA LEU A 72 11.33 -9.92 4.36
C LEU A 72 9.96 -10.56 4.44
N ILE A 73 9.93 -11.89 4.56
CA ILE A 73 8.74 -12.59 5.02
C ILE A 73 8.81 -12.54 6.54
N ASP A 74 7.84 -11.87 7.16
CA ASP A 74 7.67 -12.01 8.60
C ASP A 74 7.20 -13.44 8.89
N GLU A 75 8.04 -14.25 9.52
CA GLU A 75 7.68 -15.60 9.95
C GLU A 75 6.67 -15.57 11.11
N GLY A 76 6.38 -14.40 11.69
CA GLY A 76 5.49 -14.19 12.84
C GLY A 76 4.00 -14.04 12.52
N GLU A 77 3.61 -13.73 11.28
CA GLU A 77 2.20 -13.58 10.91
C GLU A 77 1.87 -14.43 9.67
N LYS A 78 1.01 -15.44 9.84
CA LYS A 78 0.56 -16.27 8.72
C LYS A 78 -0.17 -15.38 7.70
N PRO A 79 0.16 -15.43 6.41
CA PRO A 79 -0.52 -14.62 5.42
C PRO A 79 -2.03 -14.87 5.46
N VAL A 80 -2.80 -13.81 5.64
CA VAL A 80 -4.26 -13.88 5.57
C VAL A 80 -4.63 -14.34 4.17
N ASN A 81 -5.15 -15.56 4.07
CA ASN A 81 -5.64 -16.09 2.81
C ASN A 81 -6.76 -15.16 2.29
N PRO A 82 -6.66 -14.61 1.06
CA PRO A 82 -7.69 -13.74 0.49
C PRO A 82 -9.09 -14.39 0.44
N LYS A 83 -9.15 -15.73 0.45
CA LYS A 83 -10.41 -16.50 0.53
C LYS A 83 -11.06 -16.47 1.92
N ASN A 84 -10.31 -16.11 2.96
CA ASN A 84 -10.74 -16.03 4.35
C ASN A 84 -11.12 -14.59 4.75
N LEU A 85 -11.02 -13.61 3.83
CA LEU A 85 -11.58 -12.29 4.06
C LEU A 85 -13.10 -12.43 4.17
N PRO A 86 -13.74 -11.81 5.19
CA PRO A 86 -15.19 -11.79 5.26
C PRO A 86 -15.72 -11.19 3.95
N ARG A 87 -16.46 -12.00 3.19
CA ARG A 87 -17.17 -11.51 2.02
C ARG A 87 -18.20 -10.51 2.54
N MET A 88 -18.04 -9.26 2.14
CA MET A 88 -18.99 -8.20 2.49
C MET A 88 -20.34 -8.61 1.90
N ASN A 89 -21.27 -9.04 2.76
CA ASN A 89 -22.63 -9.35 2.35
C ASN A 89 -23.32 -8.03 2.01
N MET A 90 -23.42 -7.72 0.72
CA MET A 90 -24.29 -6.66 0.24
C MET A 90 -25.73 -7.12 0.45
N THR A 91 -26.37 -6.61 1.49
CA THR A 91 -27.82 -6.74 1.73
C THR A 91 -28.45 -5.39 1.46
#